data_AF-A0A7V5LZC8-F1
#
_entry.id   AF-A0A7V5LZC8-F1
#
_cell.length_a   1.000
_cell.length_b   1.000
_cell.length_c   1.000
_cell.angle_alpha   90.00
_cell.angle_beta   90.00
_cell.angle_gamma   90.00
#
_symmetry.space_group_name_H-M   'P 1'
#
loop_
_entity.id
_entity.type
_entity.pdbx_description
1 polymer ?
#
loop_
_entity_poly.entity_id
_entity_poly.type
_entity_poly.pdbx_seq_one_letter_code
_entity_poly.pdbx_strand_id
1 'polypeptide(L)'
;MKLPRIFLEADVVINMPVMKTHDVFPATLGIKNMKGIIREEDKKRFHRWGLSQAIVDLNKVALPDLTIIDGTVGMEGLGPTHGEPVNLGVIIVSRDVVAADSVASTVMGIDPMEIEYVKLAEKEGLGCADLSKIEIVGERLESIIRPFKRIKLDFKKYEEKGVFILERGACSGCRHNMESIISNLEREGKLGYLKGFHIVFGQLTRMPEKVRGKLVFIGLCTRKFKNKGYYIPGCPPHPEDILSEFERIKSSL
;
A
#
# COMPACT_ATOMS: atom_id res chain seq x y z
N MET A 1 22.55 -5.58 -2.35
CA MET A 1 22.16 -4.36 -1.62
C MET A 1 23.28 -4.01 -0.66
N LYS A 2 23.60 -2.72 -0.45
CA LYS A 2 24.59 -2.28 0.55
C LYS A 2 23.90 -1.44 1.61
N LEU A 3 24.24 -1.65 2.89
CA LEU A 3 23.75 -0.87 4.02
C LEU A 3 24.80 0.15 4.49
N PRO A 4 24.39 1.28 5.09
CA PRO A 4 25.32 2.26 5.64
C PRO A 4 26.17 1.64 6.76
N ARG A 5 27.48 1.94 6.77
CA ARG A 5 28.38 1.41 7.81
C ARG A 5 27.93 1.82 9.22
N ILE A 6 27.50 3.08 9.37
CA ILE A 6 26.97 3.61 10.65
C ILE A 6 25.75 2.82 11.16
N PHE A 7 24.95 2.24 10.28
CA PHE A 7 23.83 1.39 10.67
C PHE A 7 24.32 0.04 11.18
N LEU A 8 25.30 -0.55 10.49
CA LEU A 8 25.87 -1.86 10.83
C LEU A 8 26.76 -1.84 12.09
N GLU A 9 27.38 -0.70 12.37
CA GLU A 9 28.26 -0.48 13.52
C GLU A 9 27.51 0.04 14.76
N ALA A 10 26.21 0.34 14.65
CA ALA A 10 25.44 0.85 15.77
C ALA A 10 25.17 -0.24 16.81
N ASP A 11 25.34 0.09 18.09
CA ASP A 11 24.95 -0.80 19.20
C ASP A 11 23.43 -0.93 19.33
N VAL A 12 22.71 0.14 18.95
CA VAL A 12 21.24 0.22 19.01
C VAL A 12 20.74 1.07 17.83
N VAL A 13 19.75 0.54 17.10
CA VAL A 13 19.02 1.22 16.04
C VAL A 13 17.63 1.59 16.52
N ILE A 14 17.36 2.90 16.60
CA ILE A 14 16.02 3.44 16.92
C ILE A 14 15.34 3.92 15.64
N ASN A 15 14.20 3.31 15.32
CA ASN A 15 13.36 3.64 14.18
C ASN A 15 12.21 4.57 14.61
N MET A 16 12.01 5.67 13.89
CA MET A 16 11.02 6.68 14.27
C MET A 16 10.12 7.10 13.09
N PRO A 17 9.18 6.24 12.65
CA PRO A 17 8.25 6.57 11.58
C PRO A 17 7.14 7.53 12.06
N VAL A 18 6.57 8.30 11.12
CA VAL A 18 5.32 9.04 11.33
C VAL A 18 4.12 8.16 10.99
N MET A 19 3.07 8.22 11.81
CA MET A 19 1.80 7.52 11.59
C MET A 19 1.07 8.09 10.36
N LYS A 20 1.00 7.32 9.26
CA LYS A 20 0.41 7.83 8.01
C LYS A 20 -0.23 6.77 7.11
N THR A 21 -1.26 7.18 6.39
CA THR A 21 -1.72 6.47 5.19
C THR A 21 -0.66 6.54 4.10
N HIS A 22 -0.73 5.59 3.17
CA HIS A 22 0.06 5.60 1.95
C HIS A 22 -0.85 5.35 0.76
N ASP A 23 -0.31 5.51 -0.45
CA ASP A 23 -0.98 5.33 -1.74
C ASP A 23 -0.69 3.96 -2.40
N VAL A 24 0.05 3.09 -1.70
CA VAL A 24 0.41 1.73 -2.14
C VAL A 24 -0.01 0.70 -1.10
N PHE A 25 0.10 1.03 0.18
CA PHE A 25 -0.37 0.23 1.30
C PHE A 25 -1.40 1.02 2.10
N PRO A 26 -2.35 0.37 2.81
CA PRO A 26 -3.31 1.07 3.66
C PRO A 26 -2.67 2.06 4.64
N ALA A 27 -1.55 1.67 5.24
CA ALA A 27 -0.69 2.51 6.07
C ALA A 27 0.76 2.13 5.85
N THR A 28 1.69 3.05 6.12
CA THR A 28 3.11 2.73 6.20
C THR A 28 3.75 3.27 7.45
N LEU A 29 4.40 2.39 8.20
CA LEU A 29 4.87 2.62 9.56
C LEU A 29 6.32 2.09 9.70
N GLY A 30 6.65 1.47 10.82
CA GLY A 30 8.00 1.07 11.23
C GLY A 30 8.69 0.12 10.26
N ILE A 31 8.06 -0.98 9.86
CA ILE A 31 8.70 -1.99 8.99
C ILE A 31 9.09 -1.34 7.65
N LYS A 32 8.18 -0.58 7.04
CA LYS A 32 8.42 0.10 5.76
C LYS A 32 9.43 1.24 5.90
N ASN A 33 9.52 1.89 7.07
CA ASN A 33 10.45 2.99 7.30
C ASN A 33 11.92 2.58 7.16
N MET A 34 12.24 1.30 7.42
CA MET A 34 13.58 0.76 7.21
C MET A 34 14.04 0.84 5.75
N LYS A 35 13.12 0.91 4.78
CA LYS A 35 13.47 1.22 3.36
C LYS A 35 14.22 2.56 3.23
N GLY A 36 14.16 3.45 4.22
CA GLY A 36 14.91 4.70 4.26
C GLY A 36 16.43 4.52 4.29
N ILE A 37 16.94 3.41 4.83
CA ILE A 37 18.39 3.20 5.03
C ILE A 37 19.11 2.73 3.76
N ILE A 38 18.36 2.35 2.72
CA ILE A 38 18.94 1.82 1.47
C ILE A 38 19.06 2.90 0.40
N ARG A 39 19.92 2.64 -0.59
CA ARG A 39 20.16 3.55 -1.72
C ARG A 39 18.94 3.68 -2.62
N GLU A 40 18.80 4.82 -3.28
CA GLU A 40 17.66 5.11 -4.16
C GLU A 40 17.48 4.09 -5.30
N GLU A 41 18.59 3.60 -5.88
CA GLU A 41 18.56 2.55 -6.90
C GLU A 41 17.95 1.23 -6.38
N ASP A 42 18.23 0.88 -5.12
CA ASP A 42 17.69 -0.32 -4.48
C ASP A 42 16.22 -0.08 -4.06
N LYS A 43 15.87 1.14 -3.63
CA LYS A 43 14.48 1.53 -3.39
C LYS A 43 13.60 1.30 -4.61
N LYS A 44 14.09 1.62 -5.82
CA LYS A 44 13.40 1.37 -7.10
C LYS A 44 13.36 -0.11 -7.47
N ARG A 45 14.39 -0.88 -7.14
CA ARG A 45 14.42 -2.34 -7.37
C ARG A 45 13.35 -3.09 -6.58
N PHE A 46 13.04 -2.65 -5.36
CA PHE A 46 12.00 -3.29 -4.53
C PHE A 46 10.64 -3.34 -5.23
N HIS A 47 10.29 -2.27 -5.95
CA HIS A 47 9.06 -2.19 -6.73
C HIS A 47 8.99 -3.25 -7.85
N ARG A 48 10.13 -3.71 -8.37
CA ARG A 48 10.24 -4.74 -9.41
C ARG A 48 10.32 -6.16 -8.85
N TRP A 49 10.76 -6.32 -7.60
CA TRP A 49 11.00 -7.64 -6.98
C TRP A 49 9.83 -8.17 -6.16
N GLY A 50 8.75 -7.38 -6.03
CA GLY A 50 7.68 -7.63 -5.07
C GLY A 50 7.91 -6.79 -3.82
N LEU A 51 7.24 -5.64 -3.77
CA LEU A 51 7.52 -4.60 -2.79
C LEU A 51 7.39 -5.10 -1.34
N SER A 52 6.33 -5.84 -1.04
CA SER A 52 6.06 -6.37 0.30
C SER A 52 7.14 -7.35 0.76
N GLN A 53 7.50 -8.32 -0.08
CA GLN A 53 8.56 -9.29 0.24
C GLN A 53 9.92 -8.61 0.39
N ALA A 54 10.27 -7.70 -0.51
CA ALA A 54 11.54 -6.98 -0.44
C ALA A 54 11.65 -6.12 0.84
N ILE A 55 10.54 -5.52 1.30
CA ILE A 55 10.49 -4.79 2.59
C ILE A 55 10.74 -5.75 3.76
N VAL A 56 10.12 -6.92 3.77
CA VAL A 56 10.31 -7.93 4.84
C VAL A 56 11.72 -8.49 4.82
N ASP A 57 12.27 -8.81 3.64
CA ASP A 57 13.64 -9.31 3.49
C ASP A 57 14.69 -8.28 3.93
N LEU A 58 14.42 -6.97 3.73
CA LEU A 58 15.26 -5.93 4.32
C LEU A 58 15.24 -5.97 5.84
N ASN A 59 14.06 -6.13 6.45
CA ASN A 59 13.93 -6.19 7.90
C ASN A 59 14.53 -7.47 8.50
N LYS A 60 14.71 -8.56 7.73
CA LYS A 60 15.49 -9.73 8.19
C LYS A 60 16.97 -9.42 8.44
N VAL A 61 17.53 -8.43 7.75
CA VAL A 61 18.96 -8.07 7.85
C VAL A 61 19.20 -6.71 8.53
N ALA A 62 18.14 -5.94 8.72
CA ALA A 62 18.17 -4.59 9.26
C ALA A 62 16.95 -4.33 10.14
N LEU A 63 16.64 -5.26 11.04
CA LEU A 63 15.57 -5.11 12.02
C LEU A 63 15.96 -4.02 13.03
N PRO A 64 15.09 -3.04 13.35
CA PRO A 64 15.39 -2.05 14.37
C PRO A 64 15.23 -2.64 15.78
N ASP A 65 16.06 -2.20 16.73
CA ASP A 65 16.00 -2.63 18.14
C ASP A 65 14.84 -1.98 18.91
N LEU A 66 14.43 -0.78 18.48
CA LEU A 66 13.33 -0.03 19.06
C LEU A 66 12.60 0.75 17.96
N THR A 67 11.28 0.66 17.92
CA THR A 67 10.44 1.48 17.04
C THR A 67 9.58 2.42 17.87
N ILE A 68 9.61 3.71 17.54
CA ILE A 68 8.83 4.80 18.14
C ILE A 68 7.97 5.40 17.03
N ILE A 69 6.71 4.99 16.93
CA ILE A 69 5.78 5.53 15.95
C ILE A 69 5.24 6.85 16.47
N ASP A 70 5.55 7.92 15.76
CA ASP A 70 5.10 9.28 16.07
C ASP A 70 3.71 9.53 15.46
N GLY A 71 2.70 9.61 16.33
CA GLY A 71 1.34 10.03 16.02
C GLY A 71 1.00 11.40 16.61
N THR A 72 1.97 12.22 17.04
CA THR A 72 1.68 13.58 17.52
C THR A 72 0.94 14.37 16.44
N VAL A 73 1.49 14.34 15.22
CA VAL A 73 0.83 14.76 13.98
C VAL A 73 1.04 13.69 12.90
N GLY A 74 0.01 12.87 12.69
CA GLY A 74 -0.06 11.89 11.61
C GLY A 74 -0.54 12.48 10.28
N MET A 75 -0.74 11.62 9.29
CA MET A 75 -1.26 12.00 7.96
C MET A 75 -2.30 11.00 7.44
N GLU A 76 -3.47 11.50 7.01
CA GLU A 76 -4.54 10.71 6.41
C GLU A 76 -4.83 11.10 4.95
N GLY A 77 -5.61 10.29 4.23
CA GLY A 77 -5.98 10.55 2.84
C GLY A 77 -4.89 10.16 1.84
N LEU A 78 -4.55 11.06 0.91
CA LEU A 78 -3.59 10.87 -0.20
C LEU A 78 -2.12 10.96 0.26
N GLY A 79 -1.80 10.30 1.37
CA GLY A 79 -0.42 10.11 1.80
C GLY A 79 0.38 9.26 0.80
N PRO A 80 1.72 9.35 0.78
CA PRO A 80 2.56 10.10 1.71
C PRO A 80 2.78 11.57 1.32
N THR A 81 2.31 12.01 0.15
CA THR A 81 2.70 13.32 -0.42
C THR A 81 1.62 14.39 -0.30
N HIS A 82 0.34 14.01 -0.37
CA HIS A 82 -0.79 14.94 -0.46
C HIS A 82 -1.87 14.64 0.60
N GLY A 83 -1.47 14.07 1.72
CA GLY A 83 -2.40 13.77 2.81
C GLY A 83 -2.75 15.01 3.64
N GLU A 84 -3.75 14.85 4.50
CA GLU A 84 -4.21 15.85 5.46
C GLU A 84 -3.62 15.54 6.84
N PRO A 85 -3.15 16.54 7.61
CA PRO A 85 -2.56 16.31 8.93
C PRO A 85 -3.63 15.83 9.93
N VAL A 86 -3.23 14.95 10.84
CA VAL A 86 -4.08 14.40 11.90
C VAL A 86 -3.39 14.55 13.25
N ASN A 87 -3.97 15.35 14.14
CA ASN A 87 -3.49 15.45 15.52
C ASN A 87 -4.10 14.34 16.37
N LEU A 88 -3.36 13.25 16.63
CA LEU A 88 -3.78 12.23 17.60
C LEU A 88 -3.18 12.48 18.98
N GLY A 89 -1.96 13.01 19.04
CA GLY A 89 -1.24 13.19 20.32
C GLY A 89 -0.77 11.88 20.94
N VAL A 90 -0.52 10.85 20.14
CA VAL A 90 -0.09 9.51 20.62
C VAL A 90 1.32 9.18 20.17
N ILE A 91 2.05 8.45 21.01
CA ILE A 91 3.33 7.81 20.67
C ILE A 91 3.19 6.33 20.97
N ILE A 92 3.57 5.47 20.02
CA ILE A 92 3.58 4.02 20.20
C ILE A 92 5.02 3.54 20.17
N VAL A 93 5.45 2.85 21.23
CA VAL A 93 6.83 2.38 21.39
C VAL A 93 6.84 0.88 21.57
N SER A 94 7.70 0.17 20.83
CA SER A 94 7.89 -1.27 21.00
C SER A 94 9.28 -1.69 20.51
N ARG A 95 9.82 -2.75 21.12
CA ARG A 95 10.99 -3.47 20.60
C ARG A 95 10.63 -4.47 19.50
N ASP A 96 9.35 -4.81 19.38
CA ASP A 96 8.80 -5.56 18.26
C ASP A 96 8.13 -4.57 17.28
N VAL A 97 8.76 -4.38 16.12
CA VAL A 97 8.29 -3.47 15.07
C VAL A 97 6.99 -3.96 14.41
N VAL A 98 6.75 -5.27 14.37
CA VAL A 98 5.49 -5.83 13.84
C VAL A 98 4.35 -5.52 14.81
N ALA A 99 4.59 -5.68 16.10
CA ALA A 99 3.62 -5.32 17.14
C ALA A 99 3.33 -3.80 17.13
N ALA A 100 4.37 -2.97 16.98
CA ALA A 100 4.21 -1.52 16.84
C ALA A 100 3.31 -1.16 15.65
N ASP A 101 3.62 -1.72 14.47
CA ASP A 101 2.87 -1.48 13.23
C ASP A 101 1.42 -1.93 13.37
N SER A 102 1.16 -3.09 14.01
CA SER A 102 -0.19 -3.62 14.22
C SER A 102 -1.03 -2.78 15.18
N VAL A 103 -0.45 -2.34 16.31
CA VAL A 103 -1.15 -1.45 17.24
C VAL A 103 -1.44 -0.11 16.56
N ALA A 104 -0.44 0.48 15.90
CA ALA A 104 -0.59 1.75 15.22
C ALA A 104 -1.60 1.70 14.05
N SER A 105 -1.60 0.64 13.23
CA SER A 105 -2.61 0.51 12.18
C SER A 105 -4.01 0.37 12.77
N THR A 106 -4.15 -0.35 13.89
CA THR A 106 -5.43 -0.48 14.59
C THR A 106 -5.92 0.85 15.13
N VAL A 107 -5.02 1.67 15.71
CA VAL A 107 -5.31 3.06 16.11
C VAL A 107 -5.83 3.87 14.92
N MET A 108 -5.27 3.68 13.73
CA MET A 108 -5.73 4.31 12.48
C MET A 108 -7.03 3.72 11.92
N GLY A 109 -7.66 2.74 12.59
CA GLY A 109 -8.85 2.04 12.12
C GLY A 109 -8.59 1.14 10.91
N ILE A 110 -7.37 0.60 10.78
CA ILE A 110 -6.93 -0.29 9.71
C ILE A 110 -6.59 -1.64 10.34
N ASP A 111 -7.22 -2.72 9.84
CA ASP A 111 -6.86 -4.08 10.24
C ASP A 111 -5.39 -4.35 9.82
N PRO A 112 -4.49 -4.70 10.77
CA PRO A 112 -3.09 -5.02 10.46
C PRO A 112 -2.94 -6.03 9.32
N MET A 113 -3.88 -6.97 9.19
CA MET A 113 -3.84 -8.03 8.19
C MET A 113 -4.22 -7.55 6.78
N GLU A 114 -4.75 -6.34 6.63
CA GLU A 114 -4.88 -5.67 5.33
C GLU A 114 -3.52 -5.18 4.80
N ILE A 115 -2.52 -5.01 5.66
CA ILE A 115 -1.19 -4.52 5.32
C ILE A 115 -0.29 -5.71 4.99
N GLU A 116 -0.09 -5.95 3.69
CA GLU A 116 0.56 -7.17 3.19
C GLU A 116 1.94 -7.44 3.79
N TYR A 117 2.78 -6.39 3.95
CA TYR A 117 4.11 -6.56 4.53
C TYR A 117 4.08 -6.86 6.04
N VAL A 118 3.05 -6.43 6.79
CA VAL A 118 2.87 -6.76 8.22
C VAL A 118 2.50 -8.23 8.36
N LYS A 119 1.50 -8.66 7.59
CA LYS A 119 1.08 -10.07 7.52
C LYS A 119 2.24 -10.99 7.15
N LEU A 120 3.07 -10.58 6.20
CA LEU A 120 4.23 -11.35 5.77
C LEU A 120 5.33 -11.37 6.84
N ALA A 121 5.61 -10.24 7.49
CA ALA A 121 6.58 -10.16 8.57
C ALA A 121 6.23 -11.07 9.76
N GLU A 122 4.95 -11.11 10.16
CA GLU A 122 4.47 -12.05 11.17
C GLU A 122 4.68 -13.50 10.72
N LYS A 123 4.24 -13.83 9.49
CA LYS A 123 4.37 -15.19 8.94
C LYS A 123 5.82 -15.66 8.89
N GLU A 124 6.76 -14.76 8.66
CA GLU A 124 8.19 -15.05 8.59
C GLU A 124 8.92 -14.90 9.93
N GLY A 125 8.19 -14.66 11.02
CA GLY A 125 8.72 -14.67 12.38
C GLY A 125 9.51 -13.42 12.78
N LEU A 126 9.28 -12.28 12.13
CA LEU A 126 9.94 -11.02 12.51
C LEU A 126 9.31 -10.34 13.73
N GLY A 127 8.13 -10.78 14.16
CA GLY A 127 7.39 -10.22 15.29
C GLY A 127 5.93 -10.70 15.30
N CYS A 128 5.11 -10.10 16.15
CA CYS A 128 3.71 -10.48 16.34
C CYS A 128 2.75 -9.45 15.75
N ALA A 129 1.79 -9.87 14.92
CA ALA A 129 0.70 -8.99 14.46
C ALA A 129 -0.64 -9.27 15.15
N ASP A 130 -0.78 -10.41 15.81
CA ASP A 130 -1.94 -10.79 16.61
C ASP A 130 -2.07 -9.93 17.89
N LEU A 131 -2.99 -8.96 17.85
CA LEU A 131 -3.29 -8.05 18.98
C LEU A 131 -3.61 -8.79 20.29
N SER A 132 -4.16 -10.01 20.25
CA SER A 132 -4.48 -10.78 21.47
C SER A 132 -3.24 -11.27 22.22
N LYS A 133 -2.07 -11.26 21.56
CA LYS A 133 -0.78 -11.66 22.11
C LYS A 133 0.13 -10.47 22.42
N ILE A 134 -0.33 -9.25 22.16
CA ILE A 134 0.43 -8.02 22.40
C ILE A 134 -0.03 -7.42 23.72
N GLU A 135 0.88 -7.30 24.69
CA GLU A 135 0.64 -6.55 25.91
C GLU A 135 0.72 -5.06 25.61
N ILE A 136 -0.39 -4.34 25.80
CA ILE A 136 -0.46 -2.88 25.64
C ILE A 136 -0.44 -2.26 27.03
N VAL A 137 0.59 -1.45 27.29
CA VAL A 137 0.75 -0.68 28.52
C VAL A 137 0.53 0.81 28.23
N GLY A 138 -0.14 1.51 29.14
CA GLY A 138 -0.47 2.94 29.01
C GLY A 138 -1.94 3.16 28.66
N GLU A 139 -2.22 3.98 27.66
CA GLU A 139 -3.58 4.26 27.20
C GLU A 139 -4.26 3.00 26.67
N ARG A 140 -5.56 2.86 26.95
CA ARG A 140 -6.34 1.74 26.41
C ARG A 140 -6.50 1.92 24.91
N LEU A 141 -6.23 0.86 24.14
CA LEU A 141 -6.29 0.91 22.67
C LEU A 141 -7.62 1.49 22.18
N GLU A 142 -8.74 1.07 22.76
CA GLU A 142 -10.08 1.51 22.36
C GLU A 142 -10.31 3.01 22.55
N SER A 143 -9.59 3.64 23.48
CA SER A 143 -9.72 5.07 23.78
C SER A 143 -8.95 5.98 22.81
N ILE A 144 -8.00 5.41 22.06
CA ILE A 144 -7.13 6.16 21.15
C ILE A 144 -7.39 5.85 19.67
N ILE A 145 -8.28 4.90 19.36
CA ILE A 145 -8.68 4.61 17.98
C ILE A 145 -9.34 5.85 17.36
N ARG A 146 -8.74 6.33 16.28
CA ARG A 146 -9.31 7.36 15.39
C ARG A 146 -9.13 6.86 13.96
N PRO A 147 -10.20 6.35 13.31
CA PRO A 147 -10.12 5.89 11.94
C PRO A 147 -9.61 6.97 10.99
N PHE A 148 -8.54 6.68 10.24
CA PHE A 148 -7.99 7.60 9.27
C PHE A 148 -8.83 7.59 8.00
N LYS A 149 -8.97 8.76 7.37
CA LYS A 149 -9.53 8.89 6.03
C LYS A 149 -8.68 8.08 5.05
N ARG A 150 -9.27 7.06 4.42
CA ARG A 150 -8.64 6.26 3.37
C ARG A 150 -9.11 6.75 2.00
N ILE A 151 -8.29 6.55 0.97
CA ILE A 151 -8.73 6.70 -0.41
C ILE A 151 -9.66 5.51 -0.69
N LYS A 152 -10.97 5.75 -0.70
CA LYS A 152 -11.97 4.74 -1.07
C LYS A 152 -12.83 5.32 -2.17
N LEU A 153 -12.64 4.84 -3.40
CA LEU A 153 -13.38 5.35 -4.54
C LEU A 153 -14.66 4.54 -4.74
N ASP A 154 -15.73 5.26 -5.04
CA ASP A 154 -16.91 4.66 -5.67
C ASP A 154 -16.67 4.64 -7.18
N PHE A 155 -16.16 3.51 -7.68
CA PHE A 155 -15.82 3.36 -9.09
C PHE A 155 -17.00 3.62 -10.03
N LYS A 156 -18.26 3.45 -9.58
CA LYS A 156 -19.44 3.75 -10.39
C LYS A 156 -19.53 5.22 -10.79
N LYS A 157 -19.09 6.13 -9.91
CA LYS A 157 -19.10 7.58 -10.19
C LYS A 157 -18.15 7.97 -11.33
N TYR A 158 -17.19 7.12 -11.65
CA TYR A 158 -16.26 7.34 -12.76
C TYR A 158 -16.84 6.91 -14.11
N GLU A 159 -17.93 6.12 -14.13
CA GLU A 159 -18.63 5.75 -15.37
C GLU A 159 -19.22 6.99 -16.04
N GLU A 160 -19.78 7.92 -15.27
CA GLU A 160 -20.28 9.22 -15.75
C GLU A 160 -19.17 10.09 -16.35
N LYS A 161 -17.92 9.86 -15.92
CA LYS A 161 -16.71 10.51 -16.44
C LYS A 161 -16.07 9.74 -17.60
N GLY A 162 -16.72 8.68 -18.10
CA GLY A 162 -16.26 7.88 -19.24
C GLY A 162 -15.14 6.88 -18.91
N VAL A 163 -14.97 6.54 -17.64
CA VAL A 163 -13.99 5.54 -17.16
C VAL A 163 -14.77 4.34 -16.61
N PHE A 164 -14.67 3.19 -17.28
CA PHE A 164 -15.46 2.00 -16.93
C PHE A 164 -14.59 1.01 -16.15
N ILE A 165 -15.00 0.70 -14.92
CA ILE A 165 -14.23 -0.15 -14.00
C ILE A 165 -15.13 -1.26 -13.47
N LEU A 166 -14.73 -2.52 -13.70
CA LEU A 166 -15.32 -3.70 -13.12
C LEU A 166 -14.38 -4.28 -12.06
N GLU A 167 -14.62 -3.91 -10.80
CA GLU A 167 -13.95 -4.50 -9.63
C GLU A 167 -14.85 -5.56 -8.99
N ARG A 168 -14.31 -6.77 -8.77
CA ARG A 168 -14.95 -7.77 -7.90
C ARG A 168 -13.94 -8.61 -7.13
N GLY A 169 -13.98 -8.50 -5.80
CA GLY A 169 -13.17 -9.31 -4.90
C GLY A 169 -11.68 -8.99 -5.00
N ALA A 170 -11.32 -7.75 -5.32
CA ALA A 170 -9.94 -7.29 -5.23
C ALA A 170 -9.47 -7.33 -3.77
N CYS A 171 -8.23 -7.77 -3.53
CA CYS A 171 -7.58 -7.62 -2.24
C CYS A 171 -7.26 -6.13 -1.95
N SER A 172 -6.89 -5.83 -0.71
CA SER A 172 -6.50 -4.48 -0.27
C SER A 172 -5.44 -3.87 -1.20
N GLY A 173 -4.41 -4.63 -1.59
CA GLY A 173 -3.34 -4.18 -2.48
C GLY A 173 -3.80 -3.72 -3.87
N CYS A 174 -4.50 -4.58 -4.63
CA CYS A 174 -4.98 -4.20 -5.98
C CYS A 174 -5.99 -3.06 -5.93
N ARG A 175 -6.92 -3.08 -4.96
CA ARG A 175 -7.95 -2.05 -4.85
C ARG A 175 -7.34 -0.69 -4.54
N HIS A 176 -6.49 -0.64 -3.52
CA HIS A 176 -5.86 0.59 -3.07
C HIS A 176 -4.94 1.20 -4.15
N ASN A 177 -4.20 0.35 -4.87
CA ASN A 177 -3.38 0.78 -6.00
C ASN A 177 -4.22 1.47 -7.09
N MET A 178 -5.35 0.85 -7.49
CA MET A 178 -6.27 1.45 -8.48
C MET A 178 -6.93 2.74 -7.95
N GLU A 179 -7.37 2.76 -6.69
CA GLU A 179 -7.94 3.95 -6.04
C GLU A 179 -6.94 5.12 -6.03
N SER A 180 -5.68 4.84 -5.69
CA SER A 180 -4.59 5.82 -5.74
C SER A 180 -4.34 6.37 -7.14
N ILE A 181 -4.19 5.49 -8.15
CA ILE A 181 -3.94 5.89 -9.55
C ILE A 181 -5.06 6.82 -10.04
N ILE A 182 -6.31 6.40 -9.85
CA ILE A 182 -7.47 7.16 -10.34
C ILE A 182 -7.57 8.51 -9.63
N SER A 183 -7.37 8.54 -8.30
CA SER A 183 -7.41 9.78 -7.53
C SER A 183 -6.29 10.75 -7.93
N ASN A 184 -5.08 10.25 -8.20
CA ASN A 184 -3.97 11.09 -8.65
C ASN A 184 -4.22 11.64 -10.07
N LEU A 185 -4.69 10.81 -11.01
CA LEU A 185 -5.05 11.25 -12.35
C LEU A 185 -6.18 12.29 -12.33
N GLU A 186 -7.17 12.14 -11.45
CA GLU A 186 -8.23 13.13 -11.27
C GLU A 186 -7.70 14.46 -10.79
N ARG A 187 -6.89 14.47 -9.73
CA ARG A 187 -6.28 15.68 -9.19
C ARG A 187 -5.43 16.42 -10.24
N GLU A 188 -4.71 15.68 -11.08
CA GLU A 188 -3.87 16.25 -12.14
C GLU A 188 -4.66 16.65 -13.41
N GLY A 189 -5.99 16.46 -13.46
CA GLY A 189 -6.79 16.72 -14.65
C GLY A 189 -6.54 15.71 -15.79
N LYS A 190 -5.90 14.58 -15.49
CA LYS A 190 -5.47 13.53 -16.42
C LYS A 190 -6.38 12.30 -16.42
N LEU A 191 -7.61 12.36 -15.90
CA LEU A 191 -8.57 11.25 -16.03
C LEU A 191 -8.82 10.82 -17.50
N GLY A 192 -8.59 11.73 -18.45
CA GLY A 192 -8.64 11.43 -19.88
C GLY A 192 -7.76 10.24 -20.30
N TYR A 193 -6.69 9.92 -19.56
CA TYR A 193 -5.83 8.77 -19.82
C TYR A 193 -6.57 7.42 -19.71
N LEU A 194 -7.56 7.32 -18.82
CA LEU A 194 -8.35 6.10 -18.62
C LEU A 194 -9.60 6.03 -19.51
N LYS A 195 -9.97 7.12 -20.19
CA LYS A 195 -11.12 7.11 -21.12
C LYS A 195 -10.85 6.18 -22.30
N GLY A 196 -11.89 5.46 -22.71
CA GLY A 196 -11.83 4.50 -23.82
C GLY A 196 -11.37 3.10 -23.40
N PHE A 197 -11.20 2.85 -22.11
CA PHE A 197 -10.89 1.55 -21.54
C PHE A 197 -12.03 1.02 -20.66
N HIS A 198 -12.18 -0.31 -20.65
CA HIS A 198 -12.96 -1.05 -19.67
C HIS A 198 -11.99 -1.86 -18.81
N ILE A 199 -11.72 -1.35 -17.62
CA ILE A 199 -10.72 -1.86 -16.68
C ILE A 199 -11.34 -2.94 -15.81
N VAL A 200 -10.71 -4.10 -15.70
CA VAL A 200 -11.23 -5.25 -14.94
C VAL A 200 -10.16 -5.78 -13.98
N PHE A 201 -10.49 -5.88 -12.69
CA PHE A 201 -9.57 -6.43 -11.69
C PHE A 201 -10.27 -7.02 -10.47
N GLY A 202 -9.60 -7.98 -9.81
CA GLY A 202 -10.12 -8.71 -8.66
C GLY A 202 -10.47 -10.18 -8.96
N GLN A 203 -10.40 -11.03 -7.94
CA GLN A 203 -10.44 -12.49 -8.11
C GLN A 203 -11.81 -13.06 -8.49
N LEU A 204 -12.88 -12.38 -8.07
CA LEU A 204 -14.27 -12.77 -8.32
C LEU A 204 -14.84 -12.09 -9.58
N THR A 205 -13.96 -11.47 -10.38
CA THR A 205 -14.36 -10.87 -11.65
C THR A 205 -14.76 -11.93 -12.68
N ARG A 206 -15.72 -11.50 -13.51
CA ARG A 206 -16.21 -12.18 -14.70
C ARG A 206 -16.04 -11.24 -15.90
N MET A 207 -16.26 -11.76 -17.10
CA MET A 207 -16.33 -10.90 -18.29
C MET A 207 -17.47 -9.88 -18.11
N PRO A 208 -17.24 -8.59 -18.43
CA PRO A 208 -18.30 -7.60 -18.40
C PRO A 208 -19.39 -7.95 -19.42
N GLU A 209 -20.65 -7.78 -19.03
CA GLU A 209 -21.81 -8.04 -19.89
C GLU A 209 -21.84 -7.09 -21.10
N LYS A 210 -21.38 -5.85 -20.91
CA LYS A 210 -21.22 -4.85 -21.96
C LYS A 210 -19.84 -4.24 -21.91
N VAL A 211 -19.04 -4.51 -22.93
CA VAL A 211 -17.71 -3.93 -23.11
C VAL A 211 -17.86 -2.49 -23.59
N ARG A 212 -17.08 -1.57 -23.01
CA ARG A 212 -17.11 -0.14 -23.36
C ARG A 212 -15.67 0.33 -23.53
N GLY A 213 -15.20 0.35 -24.78
CA GLY A 213 -13.80 0.60 -25.09
C GLY A 213 -12.93 -0.65 -25.06
N LYS A 214 -11.61 -0.49 -24.98
CA LYS A 214 -10.64 -1.59 -24.97
C LYS A 214 -10.64 -2.29 -23.60
N LEU A 215 -10.76 -3.62 -23.58
CA LEU A 215 -10.70 -4.41 -22.34
C LEU A 215 -9.27 -4.48 -21.81
N VAL A 216 -9.09 -4.13 -20.54
CA VAL A 216 -7.80 -4.21 -19.83
C VAL A 216 -7.99 -4.99 -18.54
N PHE A 217 -7.27 -6.09 -18.41
CA PHE A 217 -7.29 -6.97 -17.25
C PHE A 217 -6.05 -6.73 -16.39
N ILE A 218 -6.24 -6.36 -15.11
CA ILE A 218 -5.15 -5.98 -14.21
C ILE A 218 -4.97 -7.03 -13.10
N GLY A 219 -3.75 -7.56 -13.02
CA GLY A 219 -3.26 -8.41 -11.94
C GLY A 219 -3.38 -9.92 -12.17
N LEU A 220 -2.61 -10.71 -11.41
CA LEU A 220 -2.51 -12.16 -11.54
C LEU A 220 -3.89 -12.85 -11.49
N CYS A 221 -4.81 -12.34 -10.67
CA CYS A 221 -6.16 -12.87 -10.51
C CYS A 221 -7.00 -12.83 -11.81
N THR A 222 -6.69 -11.93 -12.74
CA THR A 222 -7.38 -11.82 -14.03
C THR A 222 -6.64 -12.51 -15.17
N ARG A 223 -5.53 -13.21 -14.91
CA ARG A 223 -4.73 -13.94 -15.91
C ARG A 223 -5.56 -14.90 -16.77
N LYS A 224 -6.63 -15.47 -16.23
CA LYS A 224 -7.58 -16.33 -16.96
C LYS A 224 -8.24 -15.65 -18.17
N PHE A 225 -8.24 -14.31 -18.23
CA PHE A 225 -8.81 -13.52 -19.32
C PHE A 225 -7.75 -12.94 -20.27
N LYS A 226 -6.47 -13.31 -20.15
CA LYS A 226 -5.36 -12.68 -20.90
C LYS A 226 -5.48 -12.71 -22.44
N ASN A 227 -6.26 -13.63 -22.99
CA ASN A 227 -6.48 -13.75 -24.44
C ASN A 227 -7.75 -13.01 -24.92
N LYS A 228 -8.46 -12.30 -24.03
CA LYS A 228 -9.74 -11.62 -24.32
C LYS A 228 -9.62 -10.10 -24.36
N GLY A 229 -8.41 -9.57 -24.22
CA GLY A 229 -8.10 -8.14 -24.13
C GLY A 229 -6.64 -7.92 -23.74
N TYR A 230 -6.29 -6.69 -23.38
CA TYR A 230 -4.96 -6.37 -22.87
C TYR A 230 -4.82 -6.89 -21.43
N TYR A 231 -3.63 -7.36 -21.06
CA TYR A 231 -3.38 -7.95 -19.75
C TYR A 231 -2.13 -7.36 -19.11
N ILE A 232 -2.30 -6.79 -17.92
CA ILE A 232 -1.24 -6.20 -17.11
C ILE A 232 -0.91 -7.16 -15.96
N PRO A 233 0.24 -7.86 -15.98
CA PRO A 233 0.60 -8.81 -14.95
C PRO A 233 1.04 -8.13 -13.65
N GLY A 234 0.94 -8.84 -12.51
CA GLY A 234 1.45 -8.40 -11.20
C GLY A 234 0.48 -8.68 -10.04
N CYS A 235 0.94 -8.54 -8.80
CA CYS A 235 0.12 -8.81 -7.60
C CYS A 235 0.51 -7.90 -6.42
N PRO A 236 -0.02 -6.66 -6.35
CA PRO A 236 -0.65 -5.94 -7.46
C PRO A 236 0.40 -5.51 -8.52
N PRO A 237 0.01 -5.23 -9.77
CA PRO A 237 0.92 -4.63 -10.75
C PRO A 237 1.45 -3.27 -10.28
N HIS A 238 2.66 -2.88 -10.70
CA HIS A 238 3.21 -1.60 -10.30
C HIS A 238 2.40 -0.43 -10.93
N PRO A 239 2.16 0.69 -10.21
CA PRO A 239 1.41 1.82 -10.78
C PRO A 239 1.99 2.35 -12.09
N GLU A 240 3.32 2.42 -12.21
CA GLU A 240 4.00 2.86 -13.45
C GLU A 240 3.78 1.88 -14.60
N ASP A 241 3.76 0.57 -14.33
CA ASP A 241 3.50 -0.45 -15.35
C ASP A 241 2.06 -0.34 -15.86
N ILE A 242 1.11 -0.05 -14.96
CA ILE A 242 -0.29 0.18 -15.32
C ILE A 242 -0.41 1.41 -16.24
N LEU A 243 0.17 2.55 -15.84
CA LEU A 243 0.09 3.80 -16.58
C LEU A 243 0.79 3.72 -17.95
N SER A 244 2.02 3.19 -18.00
CA SER A 244 2.78 3.03 -19.24
C SER A 244 2.08 2.12 -20.24
N GLU A 245 1.40 1.07 -19.76
CA GLU A 245 0.63 0.19 -20.62
C GLU A 245 -0.62 0.89 -21.19
N PHE A 246 -1.33 1.70 -20.40
CA PHE A 246 -2.42 2.52 -20.93
C PHE A 246 -1.95 3.49 -22.02
N GLU A 247 -0.78 4.13 -21.83
CA GLU A 247 -0.16 4.99 -22.84
C GLU A 247 0.19 4.20 -24.10
N ARG A 248 0.86 3.05 -23.96
CA ARG A 248 1.23 2.17 -25.09
C ARG A 248 0.02 1.74 -25.90
N ILE A 249 -1.07 1.36 -25.25
CA ILE A 249 -2.31 0.91 -25.91
C ILE A 249 -2.98 2.06 -26.66
N LYS A 250 -2.87 3.30 -26.17
CA LYS A 250 -3.38 4.49 -26.86
C LYS A 250 -2.51 4.88 -28.05
N SER A 251 -1.18 4.82 -27.94
CA SER A 251 -0.26 5.17 -29.03
C SER A 251 -0.25 4.16 -30.18
N SER A 252 -0.84 2.98 -29.98
CA SER A 252 -1.05 1.98 -31.04
C SER A 252 -2.34 2.22 -31.84
N LEU A 253 -2.91 3.43 -31.75
CA LEU A 253 -4.07 3.93 -32.51
C LEU A 253 -3.59 4.93 -33.56
#